data_AF-A0A4T0UJK8-F1
#
_entry.id   AF-A0A4T0UJK8-F1
#
_cell.length_a   1.000
_cell.length_b   1.000
_cell.length_c   1.000
_cell.angle_alpha   90.00
_cell.angle_beta   90.00
_cell.angle_gamma   90.00
#
_symmetry.space_group_name_H-M   'P 1'
#
loop_
_entity.id
_entity.type
_entity.pdbx_description
1 polymer ?
#
loop_
_entity_poly.entity_id
_entity_poly.type
_entity_poly.pdbx_seq_one_letter_code
_entity_poly.pdbx_strand_id
1 'polypeptide(L)'
;MQAFQALGVRLRDFQKAALETWVQEYRGDLGIALTDVVGMDAFLADFDLYFAKLFDGLRHDSGDPFVWGEKAIAHYQSLKIDPRSKMLVFSDALDTGKVLALYRHFAGRAQTSFGVGTHLSNDLGPTPLSIVLKLTRCNGQPVAKLSDSPGKALPVDPTFLAYLRQVFAVPA
;
A
#
# COMPACT_ATOMS: atom_id res chain seq x y z
N MET A 1 1.29 0.93 -9.96
CA MET A 1 2.46 1.61 -9.37
C MET A 1 3.81 1.05 -9.83
N GLN A 2 4.17 -0.23 -9.62
CA GLN A 2 5.50 -0.75 -10.04
C GLN A 2 5.84 -0.45 -11.51
N ALA A 3 4.90 -0.67 -12.43
CA ALA A 3 5.11 -0.36 -13.85
C ALA A 3 5.51 1.10 -14.10
N PHE A 4 4.98 2.07 -13.34
CA PHE A 4 5.30 3.50 -13.50
C PHE A 4 6.77 3.82 -13.21
N GLN A 5 7.50 2.93 -12.53
CA GLN A 5 8.96 3.07 -12.39
C GLN A 5 9.69 2.98 -13.75
N ALA A 6 9.02 2.47 -14.80
CA ALA A 6 9.56 2.23 -16.14
C ALA A 6 8.71 2.87 -17.27
N LEU A 7 7.80 3.81 -16.95
CA LEU A 7 6.94 4.49 -17.95
C LEU A 7 7.42 5.90 -18.31
N GLY A 8 8.72 6.18 -18.19
CA GLY A 8 9.31 7.46 -18.62
C GLY A 8 9.06 8.65 -17.69
N VAL A 9 8.48 8.42 -16.50
CA VAL A 9 8.44 9.42 -15.42
C VAL A 9 9.71 9.33 -14.57
N ARG A 10 10.09 10.43 -13.91
CA ARG A 10 11.20 10.40 -12.95
C ARG A 10 10.89 9.42 -11.84
N LEU A 11 11.87 8.64 -11.40
CA LEU A 11 11.66 7.63 -10.36
C LEU A 11 11.09 8.25 -9.07
N ARG A 12 11.50 9.45 -8.67
CA ARG A 12 10.93 10.13 -7.48
C ARG A 12 9.42 10.38 -7.57
N ASP A 13 8.88 10.52 -8.78
CA ASP A 13 7.48 10.91 -9.03
C ASP A 13 6.58 9.75 -9.44
N PHE A 14 7.10 8.52 -9.56
CA PHE A 14 6.31 7.40 -10.12
C PHE A 14 5.04 7.12 -9.32
N GLN A 15 5.07 7.29 -7.99
CA GLN A 15 3.91 7.06 -7.12
C GLN A 15 2.81 8.07 -7.42
N LYS A 16 3.16 9.36 -7.46
CA LYS A 16 2.22 10.46 -7.79
C LYS A 16 1.67 10.29 -9.20
N ALA A 17 2.52 9.97 -10.18
CA ALA A 17 2.08 9.72 -11.55
C ALA A 17 1.09 8.55 -11.65
N ALA A 18 1.31 7.49 -10.89
CA ALA A 18 0.40 6.35 -10.83
C ALA A 18 -0.94 6.71 -10.17
N LEU A 19 -0.92 7.50 -9.09
CA LEU A 19 -2.14 7.98 -8.42
C LEU A 19 -2.95 8.90 -9.34
N GLU A 20 -2.29 9.85 -9.99
CA GLU A 20 -2.93 10.78 -10.94
C GLU A 20 -3.56 10.01 -12.10
N THR A 21 -2.83 9.08 -12.70
CA THR A 21 -3.36 8.28 -13.82
C THR A 21 -4.58 7.45 -13.38
N TRP A 22 -4.57 6.92 -12.15
CA TRP A 22 -5.72 6.20 -11.61
C TRP A 22 -6.96 7.09 -11.45
N VAL A 23 -6.78 8.30 -10.91
CA VAL A 23 -7.86 9.30 -10.79
C VAL A 23 -8.43 9.66 -12.17
N GLN A 24 -7.56 9.87 -13.17
CA GLN A 24 -7.99 10.22 -14.51
C GLN A 24 -8.76 9.08 -15.22
N GLU A 25 -8.40 7.84 -14.95
CA GLU A 25 -9.07 6.67 -15.55
C GLU A 25 -10.43 6.41 -14.90
N TYR A 26 -10.47 6.31 -13.57
CA TYR A 26 -11.67 5.86 -12.85
C TYR A 26 -12.59 7.01 -12.40
N ARG A 27 -12.17 8.27 -12.55
CA ARG A 27 -13.02 9.46 -12.39
C ARG A 27 -13.80 9.54 -11.07
N GLY A 28 -13.23 9.00 -10.00
CA GLY A 28 -13.82 8.98 -8.65
C GLY A 28 -14.33 7.62 -8.20
N ASP A 29 -14.38 6.62 -9.08
CA ASP A 29 -14.59 5.22 -8.68
C ASP A 29 -13.27 4.54 -8.27
N LEU A 30 -13.38 3.43 -7.53
CA LEU A 30 -12.25 2.60 -7.11
C LEU A 30 -11.13 3.38 -6.37
N GLY A 31 -11.52 4.33 -5.50
CA GLY A 31 -10.63 5.28 -4.83
C GLY A 31 -9.84 4.74 -3.63
N ILE A 32 -9.40 3.47 -3.63
CA ILE A 32 -8.56 2.91 -2.56
C ILE A 32 -7.09 2.83 -3.03
N ALA A 33 -6.21 3.62 -2.44
CA ALA A 33 -4.79 3.64 -2.79
C ALA A 33 -3.98 2.59 -2.01
N LEU A 34 -3.18 1.79 -2.72
CA LEU A 34 -2.18 0.90 -2.12
C LEU A 34 -0.95 1.70 -1.68
N THR A 35 -0.52 1.54 -0.43
CA THR A 35 0.48 2.43 0.18
C THR A 35 1.90 1.89 0.22
N ASP A 36 2.10 0.59 -0.02
CA ASP A 36 3.32 -0.11 0.41
C ASP A 36 4.25 -0.53 -0.75
N VAL A 37 4.16 0.14 -1.91
CA VAL A 37 5.08 -0.18 -3.02
C VAL A 37 6.52 0.19 -2.64
N VAL A 38 6.71 1.33 -1.98
CA VAL A 38 7.98 1.76 -1.38
C VAL A 38 7.93 1.62 0.14
N GLY A 39 6.78 1.97 0.74
CA GLY A 39 6.54 1.93 2.17
C GLY A 39 5.62 3.08 2.58
N MET A 40 4.96 2.95 3.72
CA MET A 40 3.93 3.90 4.16
C MET A 40 4.47 5.32 4.31
N ASP A 41 5.66 5.51 4.89
CA ASP A 41 6.20 6.86 5.12
C ASP A 41 6.52 7.59 3.80
N ALA A 42 7.12 6.86 2.84
CA ALA A 42 7.38 7.38 1.50
C ALA A 42 6.07 7.69 0.76
N PHE A 43 5.03 6.87 0.94
CA PHE A 43 3.72 7.12 0.38
C PHE A 43 3.05 8.36 0.97
N LEU A 44 3.03 8.51 2.29
CA LEU A 44 2.43 9.68 2.95
C LEU A 44 3.12 10.99 2.56
N ALA A 45 4.44 10.96 2.32
CA ALA A 45 5.17 12.13 1.81
C ALA A 45 4.72 12.58 0.41
N ASP A 46 4.18 11.65 -0.39
CA ASP A 46 3.64 11.92 -1.73
C ASP A 46 2.11 12.12 -1.75
N PHE A 47 1.40 11.66 -0.71
CA PHE A 47 -0.05 11.67 -0.60
C PHE A 47 -0.56 12.98 0.02
N ASP A 48 -0.44 14.08 -0.72
CA ASP A 48 -0.83 15.41 -0.26
C ASP A 48 -2.37 15.62 -0.14
N LEU A 49 -2.78 16.86 0.17
CA LEU A 49 -4.20 17.22 0.32
C LEU A 49 -5.02 16.93 -0.95
N TYR A 50 -4.43 17.07 -2.13
CA TYR A 50 -5.12 16.83 -3.39
C TYR A 50 -5.48 15.35 -3.52
N PHE A 51 -4.51 14.44 -3.35
CA PHE A 51 -4.81 13.01 -3.38
C PHE A 51 -5.69 12.56 -2.22
N ALA A 52 -5.46 13.08 -1.02
CA ALA A 52 -6.26 12.71 0.16
C ALA A 52 -7.74 13.11 0.04
N LYS A 53 -8.05 14.14 -0.75
CA LYS A 53 -9.44 14.51 -1.07
C LYS A 53 -10.05 13.63 -2.15
N LEU A 54 -9.28 13.22 -3.16
CA LEU A 54 -9.77 12.45 -4.30
C LEU A 54 -9.95 10.95 -4.01
N PHE A 55 -9.09 10.36 -3.18
CA PHE A 55 -9.18 8.96 -2.82
C PHE A 55 -10.12 8.77 -1.62
N ASP A 56 -10.94 7.73 -1.66
CA ASP A 56 -11.85 7.32 -0.59
C ASP A 56 -11.12 6.71 0.60
N GLY A 57 -9.93 6.16 0.37
CA GLY A 57 -9.22 5.42 1.41
C GLY A 57 -7.87 4.87 1.01
N LEU A 58 -7.27 4.14 1.94
CA LEU A 58 -5.95 3.53 1.81
C LEU A 58 -6.04 2.02 2.07
N ARG A 59 -5.10 1.26 1.48
CA ARG A 59 -4.98 -0.18 1.67
C ARG A 59 -3.65 -0.58 2.29
N HIS A 60 -3.74 -1.34 3.38
CA HIS A 60 -2.65 -2.01 4.07
C HIS A 60 -2.37 -3.41 3.49
N ASP A 61 -1.11 -3.67 3.15
CA ASP A 61 -0.66 -4.93 2.53
C ASP A 61 0.73 -5.40 3.02
N SER A 62 1.35 -4.65 3.94
CA SER A 62 2.58 -5.04 4.64
C SER A 62 2.82 -4.19 5.90
N GLY A 63 3.71 -4.67 6.78
CA GLY A 63 4.03 -4.03 8.05
C GLY A 63 2.96 -4.25 9.13
N ASP A 64 3.16 -3.65 10.30
CA ASP A 64 2.19 -3.70 11.40
C ASP A 64 0.91 -2.93 11.03
N PRO A 65 -0.27 -3.58 10.97
CA PRO A 65 -1.52 -2.94 10.55
C PRO A 65 -2.00 -1.87 11.54
N PHE A 66 -1.71 -1.99 12.84
CA PHE A 66 -2.09 -1.00 13.83
C PHE A 66 -1.24 0.27 13.65
N VAL A 67 0.07 0.12 13.54
CA VAL A 67 0.97 1.25 13.28
C VAL A 67 0.62 1.94 11.96
N TRP A 68 0.36 1.16 10.91
CA TRP A 68 -0.06 1.69 9.61
C TRP A 68 -1.36 2.50 9.72
N GLY A 69 -2.37 1.99 10.43
CA GLY A 69 -3.66 2.66 10.56
C GLY A 69 -3.56 3.95 11.39
N GLU A 70 -2.73 3.95 12.44
CA GLU A 70 -2.43 5.18 13.21
C GLU A 70 -1.75 6.24 12.34
N LYS A 71 -0.77 5.84 11.50
CA LYS A 71 -0.12 6.74 10.54
C LYS A 71 -1.12 7.32 9.54
N ALA A 72 -2.03 6.50 9.00
CA ALA A 72 -3.06 6.94 8.07
C ALA A 72 -4.01 7.97 8.71
N ILE A 73 -4.51 7.70 9.92
CA ILE A 73 -5.40 8.60 10.66
C ILE A 73 -4.69 9.93 10.97
N ALA A 74 -3.47 9.87 11.50
CA ALA A 74 -2.68 11.06 11.81
C ALA A 74 -2.42 11.91 10.56
N HIS A 75 -2.17 11.28 9.42
CA HIS A 75 -1.99 11.96 8.15
C HIS A 75 -3.24 12.70 7.67
N TYR A 76 -4.40 12.04 7.69
CA TYR A 76 -5.67 12.71 7.36
C TYR A 76 -5.93 13.90 8.30
N GLN A 77 -5.69 13.74 9.60
CA GLN A 77 -5.85 14.81 10.57
C GLN A 77 -4.90 15.99 10.30
N SER A 78 -3.64 15.74 9.96
CA SER A 78 -2.67 16.79 9.61
C SER A 78 -3.11 17.60 8.40
N LEU A 79 -3.81 16.95 7.46
CA LEU A 79 -4.43 17.54 6.28
C LEU A 79 -5.84 18.13 6.54
N LYS A 80 -6.30 18.15 7.79
CA LYS A 80 -7.63 18.62 8.21
C LYS A 80 -8.80 17.87 7.54
N ILE A 81 -8.59 16.58 7.25
CA ILE A 81 -9.61 15.66 6.75
C ILE A 81 -10.11 14.83 7.94
N ASP A 82 -11.44 14.70 8.06
CA ASP A 82 -12.04 13.79 9.04
C ASP A 82 -11.78 12.33 8.65
N PRO A 83 -10.96 11.57 9.41
CA PRO A 83 -10.63 10.19 9.05
C PRO A 83 -11.85 9.27 9.06
N ARG A 84 -12.94 9.65 9.74
CA ARG A 84 -14.20 8.89 9.75
C ARG A 84 -14.91 8.88 8.40
N SER A 85 -14.55 9.82 7.52
CA SER A 85 -15.03 9.84 6.13
C SER A 85 -14.18 8.99 5.18
N LYS A 86 -13.10 8.36 5.68
CA LYS A 86 -12.15 7.60 4.88
C LYS A 86 -12.16 6.12 5.24
N MET A 87 -11.82 5.28 4.27
CA MET A 87 -11.76 3.84 4.41
C MET A 87 -10.33 3.33 4.58
N LEU A 88 -10.13 2.49 5.58
CA LEU A 88 -8.91 1.72 5.79
C LEU A 88 -9.17 0.26 5.42
N VAL A 89 -8.58 -0.20 4.33
CA VAL A 89 -8.70 -1.58 3.85
C VAL A 89 -7.50 -2.39 4.34
N PHE A 90 -7.73 -3.41 5.14
CA PHE A 90 -6.69 -4.32 5.61
C PHE A 90 -6.74 -5.62 4.83
N SER A 91 -5.60 -6.09 4.30
CA SER A 91 -5.56 -7.33 3.52
C SER A 91 -4.31 -8.20 3.71
N ASP A 92 -3.37 -7.81 4.57
CA ASP A 92 -2.14 -8.59 4.76
C ASP A 92 -2.37 -9.81 5.69
N ALA A 93 -2.53 -10.99 5.08
CA ALA A 93 -2.57 -12.29 5.77
C ALA A 93 -3.44 -12.31 7.04
N LEU A 94 -4.68 -11.84 6.89
CA LEU A 94 -5.64 -11.72 7.98
C LEU A 94 -6.26 -13.07 8.36
N ASP A 95 -6.50 -13.22 9.66
CA ASP A 95 -7.34 -14.24 10.27
C ASP A 95 -8.50 -13.55 11.02
N THR A 96 -9.48 -14.34 11.47
CA THR A 96 -10.68 -13.80 12.16
C THR A 96 -10.32 -13.02 13.43
N GLY A 97 -9.29 -13.46 14.16
CA GLY A 97 -8.85 -12.80 15.40
C GLY A 97 -8.27 -11.42 15.13
N LYS A 98 -7.37 -11.30 14.14
CA LYS A 98 -6.79 -10.03 13.69
C LYS A 98 -7.85 -9.08 13.17
N VAL A 99 -8.81 -9.57 12.38
CA VAL A 99 -9.93 -8.74 11.90
C VAL A 99 -10.69 -8.12 13.07
N LEU A 100 -11.05 -8.92 14.08
CA LEU A 100 -11.79 -8.41 15.23
C LEU A 100 -10.96 -7.41 16.06
N ALA A 101 -9.67 -7.66 16.23
CA ALA A 101 -8.76 -6.77 16.93
C ALA A 101 -8.63 -5.41 16.21
N LEU A 102 -8.41 -5.44 14.89
CA LEU A 102 -8.31 -4.23 14.06
C LEU A 102 -9.61 -3.44 14.03
N TYR A 103 -10.75 -4.14 13.87
CA TYR A 103 -12.05 -3.51 13.91
C TYR A 103 -12.27 -2.77 15.24
N ARG A 104 -12.02 -3.42 16.37
CA ARG A 104 -12.18 -2.80 17.70
C ARG A 104 -11.26 -1.61 17.90
N HIS A 105 -10.03 -1.67 17.42
CA HIS A 105 -9.02 -0.62 17.59
C HIS A 105 -9.36 0.66 16.79
N PHE A 106 -9.89 0.50 15.57
CA PHE A 106 -10.21 1.62 14.68
C PHE A 106 -11.70 2.02 14.64
N ALA A 107 -12.56 1.29 15.35
CA ALA A 107 -13.99 1.56 15.43
C ALA A 107 -14.26 3.03 15.83
N GLY A 108 -15.12 3.71 15.05
CA GLY A 108 -15.50 5.10 15.28
C GLY A 108 -14.42 6.13 14.92
N ARG A 109 -13.23 5.71 14.51
CA ARG A 109 -12.11 6.60 14.13
C ARG A 109 -11.90 6.66 12.62
N ALA A 110 -12.15 5.56 11.92
CA ALA A 110 -12.17 5.45 10.46
C ALA A 110 -13.14 4.34 10.03
N GLN A 111 -13.55 4.34 8.76
CA GLN A 111 -14.24 3.16 8.21
C GLN A 111 -13.20 2.06 8.00
N THR A 112 -13.58 0.81 8.25
CA THR A 112 -12.67 -0.34 8.06
C THR A 112 -13.28 -1.37 7.13
N SER A 113 -12.43 -2.00 6.33
CA SER A 113 -12.78 -3.12 5.46
C SER A 113 -11.67 -4.15 5.49
N PHE A 114 -12.02 -5.43 5.33
CA PHE A 114 -11.10 -6.55 5.54
C PHE A 114 -11.14 -7.52 4.36
N GLY A 115 -10.01 -7.62 3.65
CA GLY A 115 -9.79 -8.62 2.62
C GLY A 115 -9.16 -9.88 3.21
N VAL A 116 -9.97 -10.92 3.46
CA VAL A 116 -9.50 -12.21 4.00
C VAL A 116 -9.36 -13.21 2.86
N GLY A 117 -8.12 -13.65 2.59
CA GLY A 117 -7.80 -14.57 1.49
C GLY A 117 -7.74 -16.03 1.92
N THR A 118 -6.51 -16.53 2.12
CA THR A 118 -6.24 -17.95 2.38
C THR A 118 -6.99 -18.49 3.60
N HIS A 119 -7.06 -17.74 4.70
CA HIS A 119 -7.78 -18.16 5.91
C HIS A 119 -9.28 -18.38 5.66
N LEU A 120 -9.88 -17.69 4.68
CA LEU A 120 -11.28 -17.89 4.34
C LEU A 120 -11.49 -19.04 3.35
N SER A 121 -10.57 -19.18 2.38
CA SER A 121 -10.76 -20.03 1.21
C SER A 121 -10.00 -21.36 1.23
N ASN A 122 -9.04 -21.52 2.14
CA ASN A 122 -8.16 -22.70 2.21
C ASN A 122 -7.71 -22.97 3.66
N ASP A 123 -8.68 -23.14 4.57
CA ASP A 123 -8.45 -23.48 5.98
C ASP A 123 -9.09 -24.85 6.31
N LEU A 124 -8.64 -25.89 5.61
CA LEU A 124 -9.19 -27.26 5.70
C LEU A 124 -8.25 -28.25 6.40
N GLY A 125 -7.16 -27.78 7.00
CA GLY A 125 -6.17 -28.60 7.72
C GLY A 125 -4.79 -28.66 7.04
N PRO A 126 -4.67 -28.98 5.73
CA PRO A 126 -3.38 -28.94 5.05
C PRO A 126 -2.77 -27.53 5.00
N THR A 127 -1.44 -27.43 5.12
CA THR A 127 -0.73 -26.16 4.98
C THR A 127 -0.93 -25.57 3.58
N PRO A 128 -1.46 -24.35 3.44
CA PRO A 128 -1.62 -23.71 2.14
C PRO A 128 -0.30 -23.46 1.44
N LEU A 129 -0.30 -23.54 0.11
CA LEU A 129 0.86 -23.20 -0.70
C LEU A 129 1.12 -21.69 -0.68
N SER A 130 2.39 -21.31 -0.47
CA SER A 130 2.85 -19.92 -0.58
C SER A 130 3.42 -19.67 -1.98
N ILE A 131 2.57 -19.26 -2.91
CA ILE A 131 2.94 -19.02 -4.32
C ILE A 131 2.61 -17.58 -4.69
N VAL A 132 3.52 -16.92 -5.41
CA VAL A 132 3.34 -15.54 -5.89
C VAL A 132 3.78 -15.42 -7.35
N LEU A 133 3.08 -14.58 -8.11
CA LEU A 133 3.50 -14.09 -9.41
C LEU A 133 3.66 -12.56 -9.29
N LYS A 134 4.84 -12.03 -9.60
CA LYS A 134 5.12 -10.58 -9.48
C LYS A 134 5.74 -10.02 -10.75
N LEU A 135 5.47 -8.73 -10.99
CA LEU A 135 6.11 -7.97 -12.05
C LEU A 135 7.59 -7.72 -11.70
N THR A 136 8.51 -8.17 -12.55
CA THR A 136 9.96 -8.02 -12.36
C THR A 136 10.59 -7.02 -13.34
N ARG A 137 9.98 -6.87 -14.52
CA ARG A 137 10.41 -5.93 -15.57
C ARG A 137 9.22 -5.32 -16.28
N CYS A 138 9.40 -4.08 -16.76
CA CYS A 138 8.45 -3.37 -17.62
C CYS A 138 9.27 -2.54 -18.63
N ASN A 139 8.91 -2.55 -19.90
CA ASN A 139 9.67 -1.87 -20.98
C ASN A 139 11.18 -2.20 -20.98
N GLY A 140 11.53 -3.46 -20.67
CA GLY A 140 12.93 -3.90 -20.57
C GLY A 140 13.68 -3.39 -19.33
N GLN A 141 13.09 -2.53 -18.49
CA GLN A 141 13.69 -1.99 -17.27
C GLN A 141 13.26 -2.78 -16.02
N PRO A 142 14.11 -2.87 -14.98
CA PRO A 142 13.73 -3.49 -13.71
C PRO A 142 12.65 -2.67 -13.00
N VAL A 143 11.79 -3.35 -12.25
CA VAL A 143 10.82 -2.73 -11.33
C VAL A 143 10.83 -3.46 -9.99
N ALA A 144 10.45 -2.79 -8.91
CA ALA A 144 10.55 -3.36 -7.56
C ALA A 144 9.41 -2.90 -6.63
N LYS A 145 9.13 -3.73 -5.61
CA LYS A 145 8.33 -3.41 -4.43
C LYS A 145 9.22 -3.63 -3.20
N LEU A 146 9.38 -2.60 -2.36
CA LEU A 146 10.15 -2.66 -1.12
C LEU A 146 9.29 -3.17 0.04
N SER A 147 8.07 -2.65 0.17
CA SER A 147 7.13 -2.93 1.28
C SER A 147 7.60 -2.51 2.67
N ASP A 148 6.68 -2.46 3.62
CA ASP A 148 6.96 -2.15 5.03
C ASP A 148 7.38 -3.40 5.85
N SER A 149 7.43 -4.58 5.22
CA SER A 149 7.89 -5.83 5.84
C SER A 149 9.28 -6.23 5.31
N PRO A 150 10.31 -6.33 6.18
CA PRO A 150 11.61 -6.83 5.79
C PRO A 150 11.50 -8.23 5.16
N GLY A 151 12.24 -8.48 4.06
CA GLY A 151 12.30 -9.80 3.42
C GLY A 151 11.17 -10.14 2.43
N LYS A 152 10.15 -9.27 2.24
CA LYS A 152 9.16 -9.43 1.15
C LYS A 152 9.66 -8.94 -0.22
N ALA A 153 10.82 -8.27 -0.25
CA ALA A 153 11.50 -7.88 -1.48
C ALA A 153 11.96 -9.13 -2.23
N LEU A 154 11.52 -9.28 -3.48
CA LEU A 154 12.01 -10.36 -4.33
C LEU A 154 13.49 -10.14 -4.66
N PRO A 155 14.21 -11.19 -5.09
CA PRO A 155 15.49 -11.04 -5.76
C PRO A 155 15.28 -10.31 -7.09
N VAL A 156 15.28 -8.99 -7.02
CA VAL A 156 15.36 -8.05 -8.15
C VAL A 156 16.75 -7.45 -8.19
N ASP A 157 17.07 -6.81 -9.33
CA ASP A 157 18.31 -6.08 -9.56
C ASP A 157 18.73 -5.27 -8.30
N PRO A 158 19.80 -5.67 -7.60
CA PRO A 158 20.22 -5.04 -6.34
C PRO A 158 20.60 -3.57 -6.53
N THR A 159 21.12 -3.21 -7.71
CA THR A 159 21.45 -1.83 -8.05
C THR A 159 20.19 -0.98 -8.15
N PHE A 160 19.16 -1.50 -8.82
CA PHE A 160 17.88 -0.80 -8.90
C PHE A 160 17.20 -0.66 -7.53
N LEU A 161 17.23 -1.71 -6.70
CA LEU A 161 16.71 -1.66 -5.33
C LEU A 161 17.42 -0.59 -4.49
N ALA A 162 18.75 -0.55 -4.51
CA ALA A 162 19.54 0.43 -3.80
C ALA A 162 19.22 1.86 -4.27
N TYR A 163 19.09 2.06 -5.59
CA TYR A 163 18.71 3.34 -6.16
C TYR A 163 17.30 3.77 -5.74
N LEU A 164 16.33 2.86 -5.78
CA LEU A 164 14.96 3.12 -5.34
C LEU A 164 14.92 3.53 -3.86
N ARG A 165 15.65 2.82 -2.99
CA ARG A 165 15.79 3.18 -1.57
C ARG A 165 16.39 4.57 -1.39
N GLN A 166 17.46 4.88 -2.12
CA GLN A 166 18.12 6.19 -2.05
C GLN A 166 17.17 7.32 -2.46
N VAL A 167 16.41 7.16 -3.55
CA VAL A 167 15.48 8.18 -4.06
C VAL A 167 14.37 8.50 -3.06
N PHE A 168 13.93 7.52 -2.28
CA PHE A 168 12.86 7.67 -1.28
C PHE A 168 13.36 7.74 0.17
N ALA A 169 14.68 7.86 0.38
CA ALA A 169 15.32 7.90 1.70
C ALA A 169 14.91 6.73 2.63
N VAL A 170 14.72 5.53 2.06
CA VAL A 170 14.39 4.33 2.82
C VAL A 170 15.68 3.64 3.28
N PRO A 171 15.80 3.21 4.55
CA PRO A 171 16.94 2.43 5.02
C PRO A 171 17.18 1.15 4.20
N ALA A 172 18.41 0.64 4.21
CA ALA A 172 18.80 -0.59 3.51
C ALA A 172 18.08 -1.83 4.06
#